data_AF-A0A2V5UMN7-F1
#
_entry.id   AF-A0A2V5UMN7-F1
#
_cell.length_a   1.000
_cell.length_b   1.000
_cell.length_c   1.000
_cell.angle_alpha   90.00
_cell.angle_beta   90.00
_cell.angle_gamma   90.00
#
_symmetry.space_group_name_H-M   'P 1'
#
loop_
_entity.id
_entity.type
_entity.pdbx_description
1 polymer ?
#
loop_
_entity_poly.entity_id
_entity_poly.type
_entity_poly.pdbx_seq_one_letter_code
_entity_poly.pdbx_strand_id
1 'polypeptide(L)'
;MESTSSAIGLIVIVALYVTMGVMSAAGSVYIAKLIFSAKLEQIFFGLFLIPIAGFYLAFTAYFGDKDAWQLEATAVAVFAVFGLVGVRVASVLIVGYLLHGLWDVVHQFNAHAGGTLLGPRQTTSVPLAYGFFCATYDFLLAAYFYTRRGQWRAAWKCSCIR
;
A
#
# COMPACT_ATOMS: atom_id res chain seq x y z
N MET A 1 -2.19 33.46 13.90
CA MET A 1 -3.00 32.45 14.59
C MET A 1 -3.58 31.41 13.63
N GLU A 2 -4.21 31.82 12.52
CA GLU A 2 -4.83 30.90 11.54
C GLU A 2 -3.86 29.86 10.93
N SER A 3 -2.64 30.27 10.59
CA SER A 3 -1.57 29.35 10.11
C SER A 3 -1.16 28.29 11.15
N THR A 4 -1.08 28.65 12.43
CA THR A 4 -0.69 27.72 13.49
C THR A 4 -1.80 26.71 13.79
N SER A 5 -3.05 27.16 13.82
CA SER A 5 -4.22 26.28 14.00
C SER A 5 -4.37 25.30 12.83
N SER A 6 -4.13 25.74 11.59
CA SER A 6 -4.13 24.88 10.39
C SER A 6 -3.03 23.81 10.47
N ALA A 7 -1.81 24.18 10.88
CA ALA A 7 -0.70 23.24 11.04
C ALA A 7 -0.97 22.18 12.12
N ILE A 8 -1.49 22.59 13.28
CA ILE A 8 -1.87 21.67 14.36
C ILE A 8 -2.96 20.71 13.87
N GLY A 9 -3.96 21.21 13.15
CA GLY A 9 -5.02 20.37 12.56
C GLY A 9 -4.45 19.30 11.63
N LEU A 10 -3.54 19.67 10.73
CA LEU A 10 -2.88 18.72 9.83
C LEU A 10 -2.08 17.66 10.61
N ILE A 11 -1.32 18.06 11.63
CA ILE A 11 -0.55 17.13 12.47
C ILE A 11 -1.47 16.10 13.13
N VAL A 12 -2.60 16.54 13.68
CA VAL A 12 -3.58 15.64 14.32
C VAL A 12 -4.18 14.68 13.29
N ILE A 13 -4.52 15.17 12.09
CA ILE A 13 -5.03 14.32 11.00
C ILE A 13 -3.99 13.27 10.61
N VAL A 14 -2.73 13.66 10.41
CA VAL A 14 -1.65 12.72 10.08
C VAL A 14 -1.49 11.67 11.18
N ALA A 15 -1.44 12.09 12.45
CA ALA A 15 -1.32 11.18 13.58
C ALA A 15 -2.49 10.17 13.65
N LEU A 16 -3.71 10.62 13.33
CA LEU A 16 -4.89 9.76 13.27
C LEU A 16 -4.75 8.72 12.15
N TYR A 17 -4.38 9.12 10.93
CA TYR A 17 -4.25 8.22 9.80
C TYR A 17 -3.09 7.23 9.96
N VAL A 18 -1.98 7.65 10.56
CA VAL A 18 -0.89 6.74 10.96
C VAL A 18 -1.38 5.73 11.99
N THR A 19 -2.11 6.16 13.02
CA THR A 19 -2.67 5.26 14.05
C THR A 19 -3.63 4.24 13.43
N MET A 20 -4.52 4.69 12.54
CA MET A 20 -5.41 3.80 11.80
C MET A 20 -4.61 2.80 10.96
N GLY A 21 -3.54 3.24 10.28
CA GLY A 21 -2.67 2.35 9.50
C GLY A 21 -2.01 1.27 10.35
N VAL A 22 -1.50 1.64 11.54
CA VAL A 22 -0.94 0.68 12.52
C VAL A 22 -1.99 -0.33 12.95
N MET A 23 -3.19 0.13 13.35
CA MET A 23 -4.28 -0.74 13.81
C MET A 23 -4.76 -1.67 12.70
N SER A 24 -4.92 -1.16 11.48
CA SER A 24 -5.32 -1.93 10.31
C SER A 24 -4.28 -2.99 9.95
N ALA A 25 -2.98 -2.67 10.01
CA ALA A 25 -1.91 -3.65 9.77
C ALA A 25 -1.91 -4.75 10.83
N ALA A 26 -1.95 -4.37 12.12
CA ALA A 26 -2.00 -5.33 13.22
C ALA A 26 -3.24 -6.23 13.14
N GLY A 27 -4.40 -5.65 12.88
CA GLY A 27 -5.66 -6.39 12.68
C GLY A 27 -5.60 -7.33 11.48
N SER A 28 -5.08 -6.87 10.35
CA SER A 28 -4.92 -7.69 9.13
C SER A 28 -4.02 -8.89 9.38
N VAL A 29 -2.87 -8.69 10.04
CA VAL A 29 -1.96 -9.78 10.39
C VAL A 29 -2.61 -10.75 11.36
N TYR A 30 -3.29 -10.24 12.39
CA TYR A 30 -3.96 -11.09 13.38
C TYR A 30 -5.04 -11.97 12.72
N ILE A 31 -5.93 -11.37 11.93
CA ILE A 31 -7.00 -12.07 11.23
C ILE A 31 -6.43 -13.07 10.21
N ALA A 32 -5.43 -12.66 9.41
CA ALA A 32 -4.84 -13.52 8.41
C ALA A 32 -4.18 -14.76 9.02
N LYS A 33 -3.46 -14.61 10.14
CA LYS A 33 -2.88 -15.74 10.88
C LYS A 33 -3.92 -16.65 11.52
N LEU A 34 -5.08 -16.10 11.89
CA LEU A 34 -6.17 -16.87 12.50
C LEU A 34 -6.90 -17.74 11.46
N ILE A 35 -7.11 -17.20 10.25
CA ILE A 35 -7.96 -17.84 9.23
C ILE A 35 -7.15 -18.65 8.23
N PHE A 36 -5.96 -18.18 7.84
CA PHE A 36 -5.22 -18.76 6.70
C PHE A 36 -4.06 -19.64 7.13
N SER A 37 -3.86 -20.72 6.37
CA SER A 37 -2.58 -21.43 6.38
C SER A 37 -1.46 -20.51 5.86
N ALA A 38 -0.21 -20.80 6.21
CA ALA A 38 0.94 -20.01 5.76
C ALA A 38 0.97 -19.81 4.22
N LYS A 39 0.54 -20.80 3.44
CA LYS A 39 0.46 -20.70 1.98
C LYS A 39 -0.66 -19.76 1.53
N LEU A 40 -1.86 -19.92 2.08
CA LEU A 40 -3.02 -19.07 1.74
C LEU A 40 -2.83 -17.63 2.21
N GLU A 41 -2.12 -17.43 3.32
CA GLU A 41 -1.76 -16.11 3.84
C GLU A 41 -0.92 -15.32 2.82
N GLN A 42 0.12 -15.95 2.25
CA GLN A 42 0.93 -15.31 1.21
C GLN A 42 0.12 -15.03 -0.05
N ILE A 43 -0.75 -15.97 -0.47
CA ILE A 43 -1.65 -15.76 -1.62
C ILE A 43 -2.56 -14.56 -1.37
N PHE A 44 -3.19 -14.50 -0.18
CA PHE A 44 -4.09 -13.43 0.21
C PHE A 44 -3.39 -12.07 0.12
N PHE A 45 -2.25 -11.89 0.78
CA PHE A 45 -1.53 -10.63 0.73
C PHE A 45 -0.98 -10.30 -0.67
N GLY A 46 -0.57 -11.31 -1.45
CA GLY A 46 -0.19 -11.12 -2.86
C GLY A 46 -1.32 -10.54 -3.69
N LEU A 47 -2.52 -11.10 -3.56
CA LEU A 47 -3.69 -10.61 -4.28
C LEU A 47 -4.24 -9.30 -3.71
N PHE A 48 -4.07 -9.05 -2.41
CA PHE A 48 -4.57 -7.86 -1.72
C PHE A 48 -3.84 -6.57 -2.13
N LEU A 49 -2.59 -6.67 -2.60
CA LEU A 49 -1.86 -5.53 -3.16
C LEU A 49 -2.58 -4.91 -4.38
N ILE A 50 -3.26 -5.73 -5.19
CA ILE A 50 -3.93 -5.31 -6.42
C ILE A 50 -5.08 -4.34 -6.16
N PRO A 51 -6.09 -4.67 -5.33
CA PRO A 51 -7.16 -3.73 -5.03
C PRO A 51 -6.69 -2.51 -4.24
N ILE A 52 -5.65 -2.63 -3.41
CA ILE A 52 -5.08 -1.45 -2.73
C ILE A 52 -4.54 -0.46 -3.78
N ALA A 53 -3.72 -0.92 -4.72
CA ALA A 53 -3.26 -0.07 -5.83
C ALA A 53 -4.43 0.42 -6.69
N GLY A 54 -5.44 -0.44 -6.91
CA GLY A 54 -6.63 -0.12 -7.68
C GLY A 54 -7.45 1.07 -7.16
N PHE A 55 -7.34 1.42 -5.87
CA PHE A 55 -8.00 2.62 -5.34
C PHE A 55 -7.58 3.90 -6.06
N TYR A 56 -6.36 3.97 -6.58
CA TYR A 56 -5.90 5.13 -7.36
C TYR A 56 -6.69 5.34 -8.65
N LEU A 57 -7.18 4.27 -9.29
CA LEU A 57 -8.10 4.38 -10.43
C LEU A 57 -9.47 4.91 -10.01
N ALA A 58 -9.97 4.48 -8.85
CA ALA A 58 -11.20 5.00 -8.29
C ALA A 58 -11.08 6.49 -7.94
N PHE A 59 -9.95 6.92 -7.38
CA PHE A 59 -9.66 8.33 -7.12
C PHE A 59 -9.55 9.14 -8.40
N THR A 60 -8.85 8.62 -9.42
CA THR A 60 -8.75 9.27 -10.73
C THR A 60 -10.13 9.51 -11.32
N ALA A 61 -11.01 8.51 -11.25
CA ALA A 61 -12.39 8.62 -11.71
C ALA A 61 -13.22 9.60 -10.88
N TYR A 62 -13.07 9.57 -9.55
CA TYR A 62 -13.84 10.40 -8.62
C TYR A 62 -13.46 11.89 -8.68
N PHE A 63 -12.17 12.21 -8.71
CA PHE A 63 -11.68 13.59 -8.78
C PHE A 63 -11.65 14.16 -10.20
N GLY A 64 -11.79 13.30 -11.22
CA GLY A 64 -11.87 13.74 -12.62
C GLY A 64 -10.52 14.08 -13.24
N ASP A 65 -9.43 13.52 -12.70
CA ASP A 65 -8.04 13.79 -13.11
C ASP A 65 -7.69 13.06 -14.43
N LYS A 66 -8.18 13.58 -15.56
CA LYS A 66 -8.10 12.91 -16.87
C LYS A 66 -6.66 12.58 -17.31
N ASP A 67 -5.69 13.42 -16.94
CA ASP A 67 -4.29 13.26 -17.35
C ASP A 67 -3.54 12.21 -16.50
N ALA A 68 -4.10 11.80 -15.36
CA ALA A 68 -3.50 10.82 -14.46
C ALA A 68 -3.76 9.36 -14.89
N TRP A 69 -4.79 9.09 -15.70
CA TRP A 69 -5.22 7.73 -16.06
C TRP A 69 -4.10 6.82 -16.55
N GLN A 70 -3.24 7.30 -17.45
CA GLN A 70 -2.15 6.49 -17.98
C GLN A 70 -1.14 6.14 -16.89
N LEU A 71 -0.80 7.09 -16.02
CA LEU A 71 0.14 6.89 -14.93
C LEU A 71 -0.43 5.90 -13.92
N GLU A 72 -1.65 6.13 -13.45
CA GLU A 72 -2.28 5.28 -12.43
C GLU A 72 -2.55 3.87 -12.97
N ALA A 73 -3.02 3.72 -14.21
CA ALA A 73 -3.21 2.40 -14.81
C ALA A 73 -1.88 1.64 -14.95
N THR A 74 -0.81 2.35 -15.28
CA THR A 74 0.53 1.76 -15.34
C THR A 74 1.02 1.34 -13.96
N ALA A 75 0.84 2.19 -12.94
CA ALA A 75 1.21 1.88 -11.56
C ALA A 75 0.43 0.64 -11.06
N VAL A 76 -0.88 0.59 -11.27
CA VAL A 76 -1.72 -0.57 -10.92
C VAL A 76 -1.26 -1.83 -11.65
N ALA A 77 -0.94 -1.75 -12.94
CA ALA A 77 -0.42 -2.90 -13.69
C ALA A 77 0.91 -3.41 -13.10
N VAL A 78 1.82 -2.51 -12.73
CA VAL A 78 3.10 -2.85 -12.07
C VAL A 78 2.85 -3.53 -10.73
N PHE A 79 2.00 -2.95 -9.87
CA PHE A 79 1.67 -3.55 -8.58
C PHE A 79 0.91 -4.88 -8.70
N ALA A 80 0.11 -5.04 -9.75
CA ALA A 80 -0.52 -6.32 -10.08
C ALA A 80 0.52 -7.40 -10.40
N VAL A 81 1.56 -7.07 -11.17
CA VAL A 81 2.68 -7.99 -11.42
C VAL A 81 3.40 -8.34 -10.12
N PHE A 82 3.71 -7.36 -9.27
CA PHE A 82 4.31 -7.62 -7.95
C PHE A 82 3.43 -8.52 -7.09
N GLY A 83 2.12 -8.29 -7.06
CA GLY A 83 1.17 -9.11 -6.32
C GLY A 83 1.12 -10.55 -6.82
N LEU A 84 0.92 -10.74 -8.13
CA LEU A 84 0.82 -12.05 -8.77
C LEU A 84 2.10 -12.87 -8.63
N VAL A 85 3.28 -12.27 -8.82
CA VAL A 85 4.57 -12.95 -8.60
C VAL A 85 4.80 -13.16 -7.09
N GLY A 86 4.41 -12.19 -6.27
CA GLY A 86 4.52 -12.18 -4.81
C GLY A 86 3.75 -13.30 -4.13
N VAL A 87 2.65 -13.79 -4.73
CA VAL A 87 1.92 -14.99 -4.30
C VAL A 87 2.87 -16.18 -4.10
N ARG A 88 3.89 -16.32 -4.95
CA ARG A 88 4.86 -17.43 -4.88
C ARG A 88 6.20 -17.01 -4.32
N VAL A 89 6.63 -15.77 -4.58
CA VAL A 89 7.96 -15.27 -4.25
C VAL A 89 7.87 -14.18 -3.18
N ALA A 90 8.03 -14.55 -1.91
CA ALA A 90 7.88 -13.66 -0.77
C ALA A 90 8.73 -12.38 -0.85
N SER A 91 9.94 -12.46 -1.41
CA SER A 91 10.82 -11.30 -1.58
C SER A 91 10.24 -10.27 -2.55
N VAL A 92 9.56 -10.71 -3.62
CA VAL A 92 8.87 -9.82 -4.56
C VAL A 92 7.68 -9.16 -3.87
N LEU A 93 6.94 -9.90 -3.04
CA LEU A 93 5.83 -9.34 -2.27
C LEU A 93 6.28 -8.23 -1.31
N ILE A 94 7.39 -8.45 -0.58
CA ILE A 94 7.97 -7.44 0.32
C ILE A 94 8.31 -6.17 -0.45
N VAL A 95 9.02 -6.30 -1.58
CA VAL A 95 9.40 -5.14 -2.41
C VAL A 95 8.16 -4.44 -2.97
N GLY A 96 7.15 -5.18 -3.41
CA GLY A 96 5.90 -4.62 -3.92
C GLY A 96 5.21 -3.71 -2.91
N TYR A 97 5.07 -4.17 -1.66
CA TYR A 97 4.48 -3.37 -0.58
C TYR A 97 5.35 -2.16 -0.20
N LEU A 98 6.68 -2.30 -0.14
CA LEU A 98 7.56 -1.14 0.11
C LEU A 98 7.44 -0.07 -0.98
N LEU A 99 7.38 -0.49 -2.25
CA LEU A 99 7.23 0.42 -3.38
C LEU A 99 5.83 1.05 -3.40
N HIS A 100 4.79 0.31 -3.02
CA HIS A 100 3.44 0.85 -2.91
C HIS A 100 3.35 1.89 -1.79
N GLY A 101 3.87 1.61 -0.60
CA GLY A 101 3.91 2.60 0.48
C GLY A 101 4.73 3.85 0.10
N LEU A 102 5.81 3.70 -0.68
CA LEU A 102 6.53 4.85 -1.21
C LEU A 102 5.70 5.64 -2.24
N TRP A 103 4.95 4.94 -3.11
CA TRP A 103 4.01 5.55 -4.05
C TRP A 103 2.96 6.38 -3.33
N ASP A 104 2.40 5.87 -2.23
CA ASP A 104 1.44 6.59 -1.38
C ASP A 104 2.01 7.87 -0.78
N VAL A 105 3.27 7.82 -0.33
CA VAL A 105 3.98 9.00 0.19
C VAL A 105 4.17 10.04 -0.92
N VAL A 106 4.60 9.61 -2.11
CA VAL A 106 4.77 10.51 -3.26
C VAL A 106 3.45 11.19 -3.64
N HIS A 107 2.34 10.43 -3.69
CA HIS A 107 1.01 11.00 -3.93
C HIS A 107 0.61 12.02 -2.87
N GLN A 108 0.81 11.71 -1.60
CA GLN A 108 0.45 12.61 -0.50
C GLN A 108 1.21 13.94 -0.59
N PHE A 109 2.50 13.91 -0.92
CA PHE A 109 3.31 15.12 -1.06
C PHE A 109 2.99 15.91 -2.34
N ASN A 110 2.78 15.24 -3.47
CA ASN A 110 2.43 15.92 -4.72
C ASN A 110 1.04 16.57 -4.63
N ALA A 111 0.06 15.88 -4.04
CA ALA A 111 -1.31 16.39 -3.95
C ALA A 111 -1.46 17.52 -2.91
N HIS A 112 -0.71 17.50 -1.80
CA HIS A 112 -1.01 18.36 -0.64
C HIS A 112 0.17 19.21 -0.12
N ALA A 113 1.41 18.95 -0.55
CA ALA A 113 2.58 19.69 -0.06
C ALA A 113 3.27 20.55 -1.14
N GLY A 114 2.64 20.71 -2.32
CA GLY A 114 3.17 21.51 -3.42
C GLY A 114 4.41 20.89 -4.10
N GLY A 115 4.65 19.60 -3.91
CA GLY A 115 5.77 18.90 -4.54
C GLY A 115 5.53 18.65 -6.03
N THR A 116 6.53 18.94 -6.87
CA THR A 116 6.60 18.48 -8.26
C THR A 116 7.61 17.33 -8.40
N LEU A 117 7.58 16.35 -7.50
CA LEU A 117 8.56 15.23 -7.52
C LEU A 117 8.48 14.41 -8.82
N LEU A 118 7.31 14.41 -9.47
CA LEU A 118 7.08 13.75 -10.76
C LEU A 118 6.97 14.74 -11.94
N GLY A 119 7.37 16.00 -11.74
CA GLY A 119 7.26 17.07 -12.74
C GLY A 119 5.81 17.49 -13.01
N PRO A 120 5.51 18.08 -14.19
CA PRO A 120 4.16 18.50 -14.56
C PRO A 120 3.18 17.35 -14.86
N ARG A 121 3.58 16.08 -14.67
CA ARG A 121 2.66 14.94 -14.76
C ARG A 121 1.77 14.95 -13.53
N GLN A 122 0.48 15.23 -13.73
CA GLN A 122 -0.54 15.17 -12.68
C GLN A 122 -0.69 13.73 -12.19
N THR A 123 -0.20 13.45 -10.99
CA THR A 123 -0.68 12.35 -10.17
C THR A 123 -2.14 12.59 -9.81
N THR A 124 -2.94 11.53 -9.67
CA THR A 124 -4.31 11.72 -9.17
C THR A 124 -4.32 12.40 -7.80
N SER A 125 -5.32 13.24 -7.59
CA SER A 125 -5.71 13.77 -6.30
C SER A 125 -6.08 12.61 -5.37
N VAL A 126 -5.74 12.75 -4.09
CA VAL A 126 -6.04 11.75 -3.06
C VAL A 126 -6.70 12.41 -1.85
N PRO A 127 -7.56 11.71 -1.10
CA PRO A 127 -8.10 12.22 0.15
C PRO A 127 -6.97 12.64 1.10
N LEU A 128 -7.20 13.72 1.86
CA LEU A 128 -6.19 14.24 2.77
C LEU A 128 -5.72 13.16 3.76
N ALA A 129 -4.41 12.99 3.86
CA ALA A 129 -3.72 12.02 4.71
C ALA A 129 -3.95 10.53 4.38
N TYR A 130 -4.67 10.21 3.30
CA TYR A 130 -4.82 8.84 2.81
C TYR A 130 -3.46 8.15 2.61
N GLY A 131 -2.50 8.86 2.01
CA GLY A 131 -1.19 8.29 1.74
C GLY A 131 -0.41 7.93 3.01
N PHE A 132 -0.61 8.65 4.12
CA PHE A 132 0.02 8.30 5.39
C PHE A 132 -0.55 7.00 5.99
N PHE A 133 -1.85 6.77 5.85
CA PHE A 133 -2.48 5.52 6.26
C PHE A 133 -1.94 4.34 5.46
N CYS A 134 -1.98 4.42 4.13
CA CYS A 134 -1.55 3.30 3.27
C CYS A 134 -0.05 3.04 3.40
N ALA A 135 0.80 4.09 3.40
CA ALA A 135 2.22 3.92 3.62
C ALA A 135 2.55 3.23 4.95
N THR A 136 1.87 3.64 6.03
CA THR A 136 2.04 3.00 7.34
C THR A 136 1.63 1.53 7.30
N TYR A 137 0.47 1.24 6.71
CA TYR A 137 -0.03 -0.12 6.55
C TYR A 137 0.98 -1.00 5.78
N ASP A 138 1.48 -0.49 4.65
CA ASP A 138 2.34 -1.23 3.74
C ASP A 138 3.72 -1.48 4.31
N PHE A 139 4.34 -0.49 4.95
CA PHE A 139 5.65 -0.67 5.59
C PHE A 139 5.58 -1.68 6.73
N LEU A 140 4.49 -1.68 7.52
CA LEU A 140 4.29 -2.65 8.58
C LEU A 140 4.03 -4.06 8.03
N LEU A 141 3.24 -4.19 6.97
CA LEU A 141 3.05 -5.48 6.30
C LEU A 141 4.35 -5.98 5.68
N ALA A 142 5.13 -5.14 5.02
CA ALA A 142 6.44 -5.52 4.48
C ALA A 142 7.39 -6.02 5.58
N ALA A 143 7.43 -5.35 6.74
CA ALA A 143 8.19 -5.80 7.90
C ALA A 143 7.68 -7.16 8.41
N TYR A 144 6.35 -7.33 8.52
CA TYR A 144 5.76 -8.62 8.89
C TYR A 144 6.13 -9.72 7.90
N PHE A 145 5.97 -9.48 6.59
CA PHE A 145 6.30 -10.42 5.53
C PHE A 145 7.76 -10.83 5.56
N TYR A 146 8.65 -9.89 5.86
CA TYR A 146 10.04 -10.19 6.12
C TYR A 146 10.14 -11.25 7.23
N THR A 147 9.54 -11.04 8.40
CA THR A 147 9.58 -12.06 9.48
C THR A 147 8.91 -13.39 9.11
N ARG A 148 7.88 -13.37 8.24
CA ARG A 148 7.04 -14.52 7.91
C ARG A 148 7.57 -15.38 6.74
N ARG A 149 8.42 -14.82 5.87
CA ARG A 149 8.89 -15.41 4.60
C ARG A 149 9.42 -16.84 4.70
N GLY A 150 10.08 -17.20 5.80
CA GLY A 150 10.62 -18.55 6.01
C GLY A 150 9.53 -19.61 6.09
N GLN A 151 8.45 -19.32 6.81
CA GLN A 151 7.32 -20.23 6.99
C GLN A 151 6.54 -20.42 5.69
N TRP A 152 6.36 -19.33 4.93
CA TRP A 152 5.77 -19.38 3.59
C TRP A 152 6.60 -20.27 2.65
N ARG A 153 7.91 -20.05 2.57
CA ARG A 153 8.81 -20.88 1.75
C ARG A 153 8.74 -22.36 2.14
N ALA A 154 8.69 -22.68 3.43
CA ALA A 154 8.55 -24.06 3.91
C ALA A 154 7.22 -24.68 3.46
N ALA A 155 6.10 -23.95 3.61
CA ALA A 155 4.77 -24.43 3.21
C ALA A 155 4.67 -24.75 1.70
N TRP A 156 5.31 -23.94 0.85
CA TRP A 156 5.38 -24.20 -0.58
C TRP A 156 6.24 -25.41 -0.94
N LYS A 157 7.33 -25.68 -0.20
CA LYS A 157 8.16 -26.87 -0.43
C LYS A 157 7.45 -28.16 -0.06
N CYS A 158 6.75 -28.20 1.08
CA CYS A 158 6.01 -29.38 1.51
C CYS A 158 4.84 -29.74 0.57
N SER A 159 4.32 -28.77 -0.20
CA SER A 159 3.27 -29.01 -1.20
C SER A 159 3.77 -29.66 -2.50
N CYS A 160 5.09 -29.65 -2.77
CA CYS A 160 5.67 -30.23 -3.98
C CYS A 160 6.09 -31.69 -3.82
N ILE A 161 6.02 -32.26 -2.61
CA ILE A 161 6.42 -33.65 -2.30
C ILE A 161 5.17 -34.56 -2.25
N ARG A 162 4.16 -34.27 -3.07
CA ARG A 162 2.91 -35.05 -3.11
C ARG A 162 2.53 -35.41 -4.53
#